data_AF-A0A292Q6Y9-F1
#
_entry.id   AF-A0A292Q6Y9-F1
#
_cell.length_a   1.000
_cell.length_b   1.000
_cell.length_c   1.000
_cell.angle_alpha   90.00
_cell.angle_beta   90.00
_cell.angle_gamma   90.00
#
_symmetry.space_group_name_H-M   'P 1'
#
loop_
_entity.id
_entity.type
_entity.pdbx_description
1 polymer ?
#
loop_
_entity_poly.entity_id
_entity_poly.type
_entity_poly.pdbx_seq_one_letter_code
_entity_poly.pdbx_strand_id
1 'polypeptide(L)'
;MLYSVRSLPLYRTAFHHVAHRSLHTTPLVLKVNRGMHTAQPTANQLRDKVRQCIDNLRTIETGLSQMPAKPQARRSYSPEEYRDYCFGRTKEPPPGMCPHLVELIEYRNGMLSSSQEKMLVYGDYTPIGALIHMVYSARLHKTIPDCIGLQEELDALASQEEFVSALREEARARGLVAEEVCDAVHGLFDAVSEETRIPSSEIVVEAGKYTPNQVAALVAILKAQAKWPSPLEWREQPSDH
;
A
#
# COMPACT_ATOMS: atom_id res chain seq x y z
N MET A 1 1.73 15.73 30.89
CA MET A 1 0.76 15.83 29.78
C MET A 1 0.35 14.41 29.41
N LEU A 2 -0.90 14.03 29.66
CA LEU A 2 -1.44 12.70 29.33
C LEU A 2 -2.32 12.86 28.10
N TYR A 3 -1.98 12.19 27.00
CA TYR A 3 -2.82 12.18 25.81
C TYR A 3 -4.01 11.23 26.01
N SER A 4 -5.21 11.75 25.78
CA SER A 4 -6.45 10.98 25.72
C SER A 4 -6.52 10.27 24.38
N VAL A 5 -6.53 8.93 24.38
CA VAL A 5 -6.77 8.10 23.19
C VAL A 5 -8.28 8.06 22.89
N ARG A 6 -8.85 9.22 22.58
CA ARG A 6 -10.25 9.35 22.15
C ARG A 6 -10.30 10.06 20.80
N SER A 7 -9.84 9.36 19.75
CA SER A 7 -10.29 9.56 18.37
C SER A 7 -9.46 8.69 17.42
N LEU A 8 -9.94 7.48 17.12
CA LEU A 8 -9.65 6.81 15.85
C LEU A 8 -10.93 6.88 14.99
N PRO A 9 -11.30 8.03 14.38
CA PRO A 9 -12.28 8.02 13.32
C PRO A 9 -11.54 7.74 12.00
N LEU A 10 -12.22 7.04 11.08
CA LEU A 10 -11.95 6.97 9.63
C LEU A 10 -11.24 5.73 9.03
N TYR A 11 -11.17 4.58 9.72
CA TYR A 11 -10.98 3.29 8.99
C TYR A 11 -12.18 2.94 8.07
N ARG A 12 -13.33 3.61 8.27
CA ARG A 12 -14.60 3.34 7.59
C ARG A 12 -14.69 3.90 6.17
N THR A 13 -13.96 4.95 5.81
CA THR A 13 -14.25 5.71 4.57
C THR A 13 -13.40 5.27 3.38
N ALA A 14 -12.12 4.93 3.58
CA ALA A 14 -11.21 4.58 2.50
C ALA A 14 -11.54 3.22 1.84
N PHE A 15 -11.92 2.22 2.64
CA PHE A 15 -12.27 0.88 2.13
C PHE A 15 -13.63 0.84 1.40
N HIS A 16 -14.61 1.66 1.82
CA HIS A 16 -15.93 1.68 1.19
C HIS A 16 -15.92 2.32 -0.21
N HIS A 17 -15.05 3.31 -0.46
CA HIS A 17 -14.99 4.01 -1.74
C HIS A 17 -14.38 3.16 -2.87
N VAL A 18 -13.36 2.34 -2.55
CA VAL A 18 -12.73 1.42 -3.51
C VAL A 18 -13.63 0.22 -3.81
N ALA A 19 -14.34 -0.31 -2.80
CA ALA A 19 -15.22 -1.47 -2.98
C ALA A 19 -16.50 -1.18 -3.79
N HIS A 20 -17.06 0.04 -3.72
CA HIS A 20 -18.31 0.37 -4.42
C HIS A 20 -18.15 0.70 -5.90
N ARG A 21 -17.00 1.22 -6.35
CA ARG A 21 -16.78 1.55 -7.78
C ARG A 21 -16.50 0.31 -8.65
N SER A 22 -16.08 -0.81 -8.06
CA SER A 22 -15.67 -2.01 -8.81
C SER A 22 -16.79 -3.04 -9.06
N LEU A 23 -18.04 -2.76 -8.69
CA LEU A 23 -19.14 -3.75 -8.74
C LEU A 23 -20.07 -3.63 -9.96
N HIS A 24 -19.84 -2.70 -10.88
CA HIS A 24 -20.65 -2.59 -12.09
C HIS A 24 -19.81 -2.75 -13.37
N THR A 25 -20.13 -3.87 -14.06
CA THR A 25 -20.00 -4.16 -15.50
C THR A 25 -18.60 -4.35 -16.13
N THR A 26 -18.11 -5.60 -16.13
CA THR A 26 -17.77 -6.39 -17.36
C THR A 26 -17.36 -7.83 -16.98
N PRO A 27 -17.72 -8.86 -17.78
CA PRO A 27 -17.25 -10.23 -17.54
C PRO A 27 -15.78 -10.36 -18.01
N LEU A 28 -14.86 -10.60 -17.06
CA LEU A 28 -13.47 -10.93 -17.33
C LEU A 28 -13.37 -12.31 -18.01
N VAL A 29 -12.92 -12.34 -19.27
CA VAL A 29 -12.57 -13.58 -19.98
C VAL A 29 -11.10 -13.89 -19.68
N LEU A 30 -10.86 -14.84 -18.78
CA LEU A 30 -9.54 -15.36 -18.45
C LEU A 30 -9.15 -16.48 -19.44
N LYS A 31 -8.05 -16.30 -20.17
CA LYS A 31 -7.32 -17.42 -20.82
C LYS A 31 -6.20 -17.88 -19.87
N VAL A 32 -6.39 -19.03 -19.25
CA VAL A 32 -5.40 -19.66 -18.36
C VAL A 32 -4.65 -20.76 -19.10
N ASN A 33 -3.32 -20.68 -19.07
CA ASN A 33 -2.41 -21.75 -19.51
C ASN A 33 -2.45 -22.91 -18.50
N ARG A 34 -2.63 -24.13 -19.01
CA ARG A 34 -2.89 -25.37 -18.24
C ARG A 34 -1.65 -25.88 -17.52
N GLY A 35 -1.70 -25.90 -16.19
CA GLY A 35 -0.80 -26.69 -15.36
C GLY A 35 -1.08 -26.44 -13.88
N MET A 36 -1.83 -27.36 -13.24
CA MET A 36 -2.34 -27.31 -11.85
C MET A 36 -3.59 -26.45 -11.63
N HIS A 37 -4.74 -27.11 -11.67
CA HIS A 37 -6.05 -26.55 -11.34
C HIS A 37 -6.23 -26.42 -9.82
N THR A 38 -5.80 -25.30 -9.23
CA THR A 38 -6.53 -24.77 -8.08
C THR A 38 -7.72 -24.00 -8.63
N ALA A 39 -8.95 -24.44 -8.33
CA ALA A 39 -10.15 -23.74 -8.76
C ALA A 39 -10.07 -22.27 -8.33
N GLN A 40 -10.14 -21.34 -9.29
CA GLN A 40 -10.19 -19.93 -8.96
C GLN A 40 -11.41 -19.66 -8.07
N PRO A 41 -11.24 -18.88 -6.98
CA PRO A 41 -12.36 -18.56 -6.11
C PRO A 41 -13.41 -17.79 -6.90
N THR A 42 -14.66 -18.23 -6.80
CA THR A 42 -15.81 -17.53 -7.39
C THR A 42 -15.96 -16.14 -6.76
N ALA A 43 -16.63 -15.22 -7.47
CA ALA A 43 -16.96 -13.90 -6.94
C ALA A 43 -17.71 -13.97 -5.58
N ASN A 44 -18.52 -15.02 -5.37
CA ASN A 44 -19.19 -15.26 -4.09
C ASN A 44 -18.20 -15.62 -2.98
N GLN A 45 -17.25 -16.53 -3.25
CA GLN A 45 -16.21 -16.90 -2.29
C GLN A 45 -15.31 -15.71 -1.89
N LEU A 46 -15.01 -14.81 -2.84
CA LEU A 46 -14.29 -13.57 -2.53
C LEU A 46 -15.13 -12.63 -1.65
N ARG A 47 -16.41 -12.43 -1.98
CA ARG A 47 -17.33 -11.62 -1.16
C ARG A 47 -17.48 -12.16 0.26
N ASP A 48 -17.59 -13.47 0.42
CA ASP A 48 -17.73 -14.12 1.73
C ASP A 48 -16.45 -13.96 2.56
N LYS A 49 -15.27 -14.08 1.94
CA LYS A 49 -13.98 -13.80 2.61
C LYS A 49 -13.86 -12.34 3.05
N VAL A 50 -14.29 -11.39 2.22
CA VAL A 50 -14.31 -9.96 2.59
C VAL A 50 -15.26 -9.71 3.75
N ARG A 51 -16.47 -10.29 3.71
CA ARG A 51 -17.45 -10.18 4.80
C ARG A 51 -16.90 -10.76 6.10
N GLN A 52 -16.28 -11.94 6.06
CA GLN A 52 -15.64 -12.55 7.22
C GLN A 52 -14.53 -11.67 7.80
N CYS A 53 -13.72 -11.03 6.96
CA CYS A 53 -12.69 -10.10 7.41
C CYS A 53 -13.30 -8.87 8.12
N ILE A 54 -14.37 -8.30 7.57
CA ILE A 54 -15.11 -7.18 8.19
C ILE A 54 -15.69 -7.58 9.56
N ASP A 55 -16.28 -8.77 9.67
CA ASP A 55 -16.88 -9.25 10.91
C ASP A 55 -15.81 -9.55 11.98
N ASN A 56 -14.64 -10.07 11.58
CA ASN A 56 -13.49 -10.22 12.47
C ASN A 56 -13.02 -8.86 13.01
N LEU A 57 -12.90 -7.85 12.15
CA LEU A 57 -12.50 -6.49 12.56
C LEU A 57 -13.51 -5.89 13.55
N ARG A 58 -14.82 -6.01 13.29
CA ARG A 58 -15.87 -5.55 14.22
C ARG A 58 -15.83 -6.26 15.55
N THR A 59 -15.52 -7.55 15.56
CA THR A 59 -15.38 -8.34 16.78
C THR A 59 -14.22 -7.81 17.62
N ILE A 60 -13.09 -7.49 16.99
CA ILE A 60 -11.93 -6.90 17.66
C ILE A 60 -12.27 -5.50 18.20
N GLU A 61 -12.93 -4.63 17.42
CA GLU A 61 -13.37 -3.31 17.86
C GLU A 61 -14.34 -3.37 19.05
N THR A 62 -15.26 -4.33 19.04
CA THR A 62 -16.21 -4.57 20.12
C THR A 62 -15.48 -5.04 21.38
N GLY A 63 -14.51 -5.94 21.23
CA GLY A 63 -13.62 -6.37 22.32
C GLY A 63 -12.85 -5.20 22.93
N LEU A 64 -12.28 -4.32 22.10
CA LEU A 64 -11.57 -3.12 22.54
C LEU A 64 -12.48 -2.14 23.29
N SER A 65 -13.73 -1.99 22.84
CA SER A 65 -14.72 -1.08 23.44
C SER A 65 -15.25 -1.58 24.79
N GLN A 66 -15.23 -2.89 25.02
CA GLN A 66 -15.69 -3.53 26.26
C GLN A 66 -14.56 -3.69 27.30
N MET A 67 -13.31 -3.35 26.96
CA MET A 67 -12.21 -3.45 27.92
C MET A 67 -12.43 -2.47 29.09
N PRO A 68 -12.40 -2.96 30.36
CA PRO A 68 -12.54 -2.08 31.51
C PRO A 68 -11.38 -1.07 31.54
N ALA A 69 -11.69 0.19 31.81
CA ALA A 69 -10.68 1.21 32.08
C ALA A 69 -9.86 0.78 33.32
N LYS A 70 -8.70 0.14 33.10
CA LYS A 70 -7.88 -0.36 34.20
C LYS A 70 -7.01 0.74 34.81
N PRO A 71 -6.92 0.83 36.14
CA PRO A 71 -6.01 1.73 36.83
C PRO A 71 -4.55 1.23 36.77
N GLN A 72 -3.63 2.19 36.89
CA GLN A 72 -2.15 2.20 36.99
C GLN A 72 -1.50 0.89 37.50
N ALA A 73 -0.31 0.43 37.11
CA ALA A 73 0.80 1.01 36.35
C ALA A 73 1.38 -0.11 35.48
N ARG A 74 1.01 -0.17 34.20
CA ARG A 74 1.78 -0.96 33.23
C ARG A 74 3.03 -0.14 32.93
N ARG A 75 4.20 -0.77 32.87
CA ARG A 75 5.36 -0.19 32.17
C ARG A 75 4.81 0.34 30.84
N SER A 76 4.73 1.65 30.71
CA SER A 76 4.41 2.28 29.46
C SER A 76 5.60 2.01 28.57
N TYR A 77 5.40 1.23 27.51
CA TYR A 77 6.39 1.19 26.44
C TYR A 77 6.53 2.60 25.89
N SER A 78 7.77 3.00 25.61
CA SER A 78 8.04 4.26 24.93
C SER A 78 7.42 4.24 23.53
N PRO A 79 7.06 5.42 22.98
CA PRO A 79 6.69 5.52 21.58
C PRO A 79 7.75 4.94 20.64
N GLU A 80 9.05 4.99 21.01
CA GLU A 80 10.12 4.35 20.25
C GLU A 80 10.04 2.82 20.28
N GLU A 81 9.81 2.19 21.42
CA GLU A 81 9.66 0.71 21.50
C GLU A 81 8.44 0.21 20.72
N TYR A 82 7.31 0.93 20.81
CA TYR A 82 6.14 0.64 19.98
C TYR A 82 6.47 0.76 18.50
N ARG A 83 7.12 1.87 18.13
CA ARG A 83 7.52 2.17 16.78
C ARG A 83 8.48 1.10 16.25
N ASP A 84 9.49 0.70 17.02
CA ASP A 84 10.46 -0.31 16.63
C ASP A 84 9.84 -1.69 16.48
N TYR A 85 8.83 -2.05 17.28
CA TYR A 85 8.11 -3.32 17.11
C TYR A 85 7.12 -3.31 15.93
N CYS A 86 6.35 -2.23 15.74
CA CYS A 86 5.52 -2.05 14.55
C CYS A 86 6.38 -2.02 13.28
N PHE A 87 7.57 -1.43 13.40
CA PHE A 87 8.61 -1.49 12.40
C PHE A 87 9.46 -2.76 12.49
N GLY A 88 9.03 -3.78 13.25
CA GLY A 88 9.73 -5.00 13.66
C GLY A 88 11.25 -5.00 13.48
N ARG A 89 11.88 -3.93 13.96
CA ARG A 89 13.30 -3.83 14.28
C ARG A 89 13.58 -4.70 15.50
N THR A 90 12.56 -4.92 16.32
CA THR A 90 12.50 -5.96 17.34
C THR A 90 11.59 -7.11 16.89
N LYS A 91 11.95 -8.35 17.26
CA LYS A 91 11.08 -9.53 17.05
C LYS A 91 10.06 -9.69 18.17
N GLU A 92 10.38 -9.18 19.35
CA GLU A 92 9.53 -9.32 20.54
C GLU A 92 8.69 -8.05 20.75
N PRO A 93 7.39 -8.20 21.10
CA PRO A 93 6.54 -7.08 21.43
C PRO A 93 7.04 -6.38 22.69
N PRO A 94 6.90 -5.04 22.79
CA PRO A 94 7.32 -4.31 23.97
C PRO A 94 6.63 -4.84 25.23
N PRO A 95 7.33 -4.93 26.37
CA PRO A 95 6.72 -5.37 27.61
C PRO A 95 5.46 -4.56 27.94
N GLY A 96 4.33 -5.24 28.13
CA GLY A 96 3.05 -4.61 28.45
C GLY A 96 2.20 -4.22 27.24
N MET A 97 2.66 -4.46 26.01
CA MET A 97 1.83 -4.39 24.81
C MET A 97 0.64 -5.35 24.93
N CYS A 98 -0.54 -4.89 24.52
CA CYS A 98 -1.74 -5.71 24.57
C CYS A 98 -1.61 -6.88 23.58
N PRO A 99 -1.85 -8.14 23.98
CA PRO A 99 -1.81 -9.29 23.06
C PRO A 99 -2.70 -9.10 21.83
N HIS A 100 -3.86 -8.46 21.98
CA HIS A 100 -4.75 -8.17 20.85
C HIS A 100 -4.14 -7.17 19.84
N LEU A 101 -3.29 -6.26 20.30
CA LEU A 101 -2.59 -5.32 19.42
C LEU A 101 -1.48 -6.01 18.63
N VAL A 102 -0.80 -6.97 19.27
CA VAL A 102 0.17 -7.86 18.61
C VAL A 102 -0.51 -8.66 17.50
N GLU A 103 -1.62 -9.34 17.83
CA GLU A 103 -2.40 -10.13 16.86
C GLU A 103 -2.89 -9.26 15.70
N LEU A 104 -3.34 -8.03 15.97
CA LEU A 104 -3.74 -7.08 14.93
C LEU A 104 -2.59 -6.69 14.00
N ILE A 105 -1.40 -6.40 14.56
CA ILE A 105 -0.21 -6.05 13.77
C ILE A 105 0.21 -7.24 12.89
N GLU A 106 0.28 -8.44 13.46
CA GLU A 106 0.63 -9.66 12.74
C GLU A 106 -0.39 -9.99 11.65
N TYR A 107 -1.68 -9.93 11.97
CA TYR A 107 -2.76 -10.13 11.01
C TYR A 107 -2.69 -9.13 9.86
N ARG A 108 -2.46 -7.85 10.17
CA ARG A 108 -2.29 -6.80 9.16
C ARG A 108 -1.10 -7.12 8.26
N ASN A 109 0.07 -7.44 8.84
CA ASN A 109 1.26 -7.77 8.07
C ASN A 109 1.03 -8.99 7.16
N GLY A 110 0.33 -10.02 7.65
CA GLY A 110 -0.08 -11.18 6.85
C GLY A 110 -1.03 -10.81 5.71
N MET A 111 -1.96 -9.88 5.92
CA MET A 111 -2.84 -9.34 4.87
C MET A 111 -2.05 -8.54 3.82
N LEU A 112 -1.02 -7.78 4.24
CA LEU A 112 -0.16 -7.03 3.32
C LEU A 112 0.65 -7.97 2.43
N SER A 113 1.31 -8.97 3.01
CA SER A 113 2.04 -9.98 2.26
C SER A 113 1.13 -10.76 1.31
N SER A 114 -0.06 -11.15 1.78
CA SER A 114 -1.06 -11.80 0.92
C SER A 114 -1.51 -10.90 -0.22
N SER A 115 -1.59 -9.58 -0.01
CA SER A 115 -1.99 -8.62 -1.05
C SER A 115 -0.89 -8.44 -2.10
N GLN A 116 0.38 -8.40 -1.68
CA GLN A 116 1.52 -8.40 -2.61
C GLN A 116 1.55 -9.67 -3.45
N GLU A 117 1.42 -10.84 -2.81
CA GLU A 117 1.36 -12.13 -3.52
C GLU A 117 0.20 -12.16 -4.51
N LYS A 118 -0.98 -11.66 -4.13
CA LYS A 118 -2.12 -11.58 -5.04
C LYS A 118 -1.85 -10.66 -6.21
N MET A 119 -1.22 -9.51 -6.01
CA MET A 119 -0.91 -8.62 -7.12
C MET A 119 0.07 -9.27 -8.10
N LEU A 120 1.09 -9.97 -7.58
CA LEU A 120 2.04 -10.74 -8.39
C LEU A 120 1.36 -11.91 -9.12
N VAL A 121 0.42 -12.60 -8.47
CA VAL A 121 -0.27 -13.80 -9.01
C VAL A 121 -1.39 -13.44 -9.99
N TYR A 122 -2.19 -12.42 -9.70
CA TYR A 122 -3.33 -12.02 -10.52
C TYR A 122 -2.96 -11.01 -11.61
N GLY A 123 -1.76 -10.43 -11.54
CA GLY A 123 -1.21 -9.59 -12.59
C GLY A 123 -1.90 -8.25 -12.73
N ASP A 124 -2.28 -7.63 -11.61
CA ASP A 124 -2.76 -6.25 -11.60
C ASP A 124 -1.59 -5.26 -11.73
N TYR A 125 -0.83 -5.37 -12.82
CA TYR A 125 0.33 -4.52 -13.15
C TYR A 125 -0.11 -3.17 -13.74
N THR A 126 -1.01 -2.48 -13.03
CA THR A 126 -1.40 -1.10 -13.35
C THR A 126 -0.48 -0.12 -12.62
N PRO A 127 -0.30 1.13 -13.09
CA PRO A 127 0.46 2.14 -12.36
C PRO A 127 -0.06 2.37 -10.93
N ILE A 128 -1.39 2.38 -10.73
CA ILE A 128 -1.98 2.45 -9.39
C ILE A 128 -1.63 1.22 -8.53
N GLY A 129 -1.73 0.02 -9.10
CA GLY A 129 -1.31 -1.22 -8.43
C GLY A 129 0.16 -1.15 -8.00
N ALA A 130 1.02 -0.62 -8.86
CA ALA A 130 2.42 -0.40 -8.56
C ALA A 130 2.63 0.56 -7.38
N LEU A 131 1.97 1.72 -7.36
CA LEU A 131 2.07 2.67 -6.24
C LEU A 131 1.64 2.04 -4.93
N ILE A 132 0.49 1.35 -4.94
CA ILE A 132 -0.05 0.63 -3.79
C ILE A 132 0.95 -0.42 -3.31
N HIS A 133 1.50 -1.23 -4.22
CA HIS A 133 2.50 -2.23 -3.90
C HIS A 133 3.76 -1.62 -3.29
N MET A 134 4.23 -0.50 -3.83
CA MET A 134 5.45 0.13 -3.34
C MET A 134 5.25 0.71 -1.94
N VAL A 135 4.10 1.33 -1.66
CA VAL A 135 3.76 1.75 -0.29
C VAL A 135 3.68 0.54 0.66
N TYR A 136 3.03 -0.54 0.26
CA TYR A 136 2.96 -1.74 1.09
C TYR A 136 4.32 -2.41 1.30
N SER A 137 5.17 -2.42 0.28
CA SER A 137 6.53 -2.94 0.38
C SER A 137 7.36 -2.07 1.31
N ALA A 138 7.27 -0.75 1.19
CA ALA A 138 7.92 0.20 2.08
C ALA A 138 7.44 0.06 3.54
N ARG A 139 6.14 -0.16 3.75
CA ARG A 139 5.58 -0.50 5.07
C ARG A 139 6.12 -1.82 5.61
N LEU A 140 6.18 -2.86 4.79
CA LEU A 140 6.66 -4.19 5.18
C LEU A 140 8.15 -4.18 5.53
N HIS A 141 8.94 -3.41 4.77
CA HIS A 141 10.36 -3.15 5.03
C HIS A 141 10.60 -2.04 6.06
N LYS A 142 9.52 -1.37 6.47
CA LYS A 142 9.48 -0.43 7.58
C LYS A 142 10.36 0.79 7.34
N THR A 143 10.43 1.19 6.08
CA THR A 143 11.12 2.41 5.62
C THR A 143 10.24 3.64 5.77
N ILE A 144 8.92 3.47 5.81
CA ILE A 144 7.94 4.54 6.03
C ILE A 144 7.03 4.25 7.24
N PRO A 145 6.54 5.30 7.94
CA PRO A 145 5.52 5.14 8.96
C PRO A 145 4.21 4.62 8.39
N ASP A 146 3.48 3.85 9.21
CA ASP A 146 2.08 3.56 8.94
C ASP A 146 1.26 4.85 9.15
N CYS A 147 0.87 5.48 8.06
CA CYS A 147 -0.04 6.62 8.06
C CYS A 147 -1.46 6.15 7.72
N ILE A 148 -2.43 7.04 7.96
CA ILE A 148 -3.87 6.75 7.81
C ILE A 148 -4.30 6.76 6.32
N GLY A 149 -3.49 7.32 5.43
CA GLY A 149 -3.79 7.42 4.01
C GLY A 149 -2.59 7.10 3.11
N LEU A 150 -2.92 6.66 1.88
CA LEU A 150 -1.96 6.20 0.91
C LEU A 150 -1.11 7.34 0.33
N GLN A 151 -1.68 8.55 0.21
CA GLN A 151 -0.94 9.71 -0.31
C GLN A 151 0.11 10.17 0.70
N GLU A 152 -0.22 10.24 2.00
CA GLU A 152 0.75 10.61 3.03
C GLU A 152 1.92 9.62 3.09
N GLU A 153 1.69 8.38 2.68
CA GLU A 153 2.72 7.34 2.63
C GLU A 153 3.55 7.39 1.36
N LEU A 154 2.94 7.76 0.23
CA LEU A 154 3.68 8.11 -0.97
C LEU A 154 4.56 9.34 -0.73
N ASP A 155 4.09 10.34 0.01
CA ASP A 155 4.86 11.52 0.39
C ASP A 155 6.03 11.14 1.33
N ALA A 156 5.76 10.27 2.30
CA ALA A 156 6.80 9.73 3.19
C ALA A 156 7.83 8.87 2.44
N LEU A 157 7.38 8.12 1.44
CA LEU A 157 8.24 7.34 0.54
C LEU A 157 9.08 8.28 -0.34
N ALA A 158 8.48 9.35 -0.85
CA ALA A 158 9.15 10.34 -1.68
C ALA A 158 10.23 11.11 -0.94
N SER A 159 10.13 11.16 0.38
CA SER A 159 11.12 11.78 1.27
C SER A 159 12.32 10.87 1.60
N GLN A 160 12.31 9.60 1.18
CA GLN A 160 13.44 8.68 1.42
C GLN A 160 14.62 9.05 0.54
N GLU A 161 15.85 8.93 1.06
CA GLU A 161 17.06 9.33 0.34
C GLU A 161 17.24 8.59 -1.00
N GLU A 162 16.96 7.29 -1.03
CA GLU A 162 17.08 6.48 -2.25
C GLU A 162 16.12 6.97 -3.34
N PHE A 163 14.93 7.39 -2.92
CA PHE A 163 13.92 7.94 -3.79
C PHE A 163 14.31 9.30 -4.33
N VAL A 164 14.72 10.21 -3.44
CA VAL A 164 15.16 11.56 -3.79
C VAL A 164 16.34 11.50 -4.76
N SER A 165 17.26 10.55 -4.56
CA SER A 165 18.38 10.32 -5.49
C SER A 165 17.89 9.89 -6.87
N ALA A 166 17.04 8.87 -6.95
CA ALA A 166 16.49 8.37 -8.21
C ALA A 166 15.69 9.46 -8.95
N LEU A 167 14.91 10.26 -8.22
CA LEU A 167 14.14 11.37 -8.77
C LEU A 167 15.03 12.46 -9.34
N ARG A 168 16.09 12.87 -8.63
CA ARG A 168 17.04 13.88 -9.12
C ARG A 168 17.82 13.41 -10.34
N GLU A 169 18.22 12.14 -10.36
CA GLU A 169 18.86 11.53 -11.53
C GLU A 169 17.92 11.53 -12.74
N GLU A 170 16.66 11.15 -12.54
CA GLU A 170 15.64 11.12 -13.59
C GLU A 170 15.32 12.53 -14.12
N ALA A 171 15.11 13.49 -13.21
CA ALA A 171 14.86 14.88 -13.57
C ALA A 171 16.03 15.44 -14.40
N ARG A 172 17.27 15.20 -13.96
CA ARG A 172 18.48 15.62 -14.70
C ARG A 172 18.56 14.98 -16.09
N ALA A 173 18.31 13.67 -16.19
CA ALA A 173 18.38 12.94 -17.46
C ALA A 173 17.38 13.47 -18.49
N ARG A 174 16.22 13.98 -18.03
CA ARG A 174 15.16 14.55 -18.86
C ARG A 174 15.24 16.06 -19.03
N GLY A 175 16.18 16.74 -18.37
CA GLY A 175 16.27 18.20 -18.36
C GLY A 175 15.11 18.89 -17.63
N LEU A 176 14.53 18.23 -16.63
CA LEU A 176 13.43 18.73 -15.79
C LEU A 176 13.95 19.32 -14.48
N VAL A 177 13.10 20.12 -13.82
CA VAL A 177 13.36 20.69 -12.50
C VAL A 177 12.97 19.67 -11.42
N ALA A 178 13.92 19.27 -10.56
CA ALA A 178 13.72 18.19 -9.60
C ALA A 178 12.61 18.51 -8.58
N GLU A 179 12.49 19.78 -8.19
CA GLU A 179 11.44 20.27 -7.29
C GLU A 179 10.05 20.06 -7.90
N GLU A 180 9.86 20.37 -9.18
CA GLU A 180 8.57 20.17 -9.87
C GLU A 180 8.23 18.68 -10.06
N VAL A 181 9.23 17.83 -10.28
CA VAL A 181 9.05 16.37 -10.33
C VAL A 181 8.66 15.83 -8.95
N CYS A 182 9.23 16.38 -7.87
CA CYS A 182 8.85 16.04 -6.50
C CYS A 182 7.40 16.46 -6.20
N ASP A 183 7.03 17.70 -6.57
CA ASP A 183 5.67 18.20 -6.39
C ASP A 183 4.65 17.35 -7.16
N ALA A 184 5.03 16.82 -8.33
CA ALA A 184 4.18 15.92 -9.11
C ALA A 184 3.85 14.60 -8.39
N VAL A 185 4.64 14.18 -7.39
CA VAL A 185 4.32 12.98 -6.58
C VAL A 185 3.05 13.17 -5.77
N HIS A 186 2.77 14.39 -5.29
CA HIS A 186 1.59 14.69 -4.48
C HIS A 186 0.27 14.50 -5.24
N GLY A 187 0.28 14.66 -6.57
CA GLY A 187 -0.89 14.46 -7.43
C GLY A 187 -0.88 13.13 -8.18
N LEU A 188 0.12 12.29 -7.95
CA LEU A 188 0.35 11.10 -8.77
C LEU A 188 -0.74 10.04 -8.56
N PHE A 189 -1.17 9.85 -7.30
CA PHE A 189 -2.17 8.85 -6.97
C PHE A 189 -3.50 9.13 -7.65
N ASP A 190 -3.95 10.38 -7.62
CA ASP A 190 -5.17 10.81 -8.30
C ASP A 190 -5.04 10.62 -9.82
N ALA A 191 -3.91 11.04 -10.39
CA ALA A 191 -3.65 10.91 -11.83
C ALA A 191 -3.67 9.46 -12.33
N VAL A 192 -3.15 8.50 -11.55
CA VAL A 192 -3.18 7.08 -11.95
C VAL A 192 -4.50 6.38 -11.61
N SER A 193 -5.31 6.94 -10.72
CA SER A 193 -6.58 6.34 -10.26
C SER A 193 -7.72 6.50 -11.26
N GLU A 194 -7.63 7.48 -12.15
CA GLU A 194 -8.62 7.69 -13.21
C GLU A 194 -8.47 6.68 -14.37
N GLU A 195 -7.39 5.92 -14.39
CA GLU A 195 -7.06 5.01 -15.49
C GLU A 195 -7.81 3.67 -15.36
N THR A 196 -8.84 3.46 -16.19
CA THR A 196 -9.44 2.13 -16.37
C THR A 196 -8.64 1.33 -17.40
N ARG A 197 -7.66 0.53 -16.95
CA ARG A 197 -6.82 -0.26 -17.86
C ARG A 197 -7.05 -1.76 -17.77
N ILE A 198 -6.86 -2.41 -18.90
CA ILE A 198 -6.82 -3.87 -19.03
C ILE A 198 -5.57 -4.37 -18.28
N PRO A 199 -5.69 -5.45 -17.49
CA PRO A 199 -4.52 -6.07 -16.84
C PRO A 199 -3.44 -6.39 -17.86
N SER A 200 -2.21 -5.93 -17.59
CA SER A 200 -0.99 -6.22 -18.35
C SER A 200 -0.11 -7.16 -17.50
N SER A 201 0.86 -7.84 -18.09
CA SER A 201 1.87 -8.62 -17.32
C SER A 201 3.03 -7.77 -16.79
N GLU A 202 3.11 -6.51 -17.21
CA GLU A 202 4.16 -5.54 -16.85
C GLU A 202 3.54 -4.16 -16.66
N ILE A 203 4.15 -3.32 -15.83
CA ILE A 203 3.72 -1.93 -15.64
C ILE A 203 4.19 -1.10 -16.84
N VAL A 204 3.26 -0.47 -17.54
CA VAL A 204 3.59 0.38 -18.69
C VAL A 204 3.30 1.84 -18.35
N VAL A 205 4.34 2.65 -18.27
CA VAL A 205 4.25 4.12 -18.12
C VAL A 205 4.20 4.73 -19.53
N GLU A 206 3.04 5.23 -19.94
CA GLU A 206 2.86 5.83 -21.27
C GLU A 206 3.09 7.34 -21.22
N ALA A 207 4.05 7.85 -22.01
CA ALA A 207 4.41 9.26 -21.99
C ALA A 207 3.26 10.20 -22.43
N GLY A 208 2.35 9.73 -23.31
CA GLY A 208 1.22 10.52 -23.78
C GLY A 208 0.07 10.70 -22.77
N LYS A 209 0.08 9.95 -21.66
CA LYS A 209 -1.00 9.96 -20.66
C LYS A 209 -0.74 10.86 -19.46
N TYR A 210 0.52 11.16 -19.20
CA TYR A 210 0.95 11.90 -18.03
C TYR A 210 1.78 13.11 -18.45
N THR A 211 1.84 14.13 -17.61
CA THR A 211 2.78 15.24 -17.82
C THR A 211 4.23 14.74 -17.72
N PRO A 212 5.21 15.42 -18.35
CA PRO A 212 6.62 15.01 -18.24
C PRO A 212 7.11 14.85 -16.79
N ASN A 213 6.66 15.72 -15.88
CA ASN A 213 7.00 15.64 -14.45
C ASN A 213 6.37 14.42 -13.78
N GLN A 214 5.11 14.08 -14.10
CA GLN A 214 4.46 12.86 -13.59
C GLN A 214 5.10 11.59 -14.15
N VAL A 215 5.49 11.55 -15.43
CA VAL A 215 6.23 10.42 -16.01
C VAL A 215 7.57 10.25 -15.29
N ALA A 216 8.32 11.33 -15.12
CA ALA A 216 9.60 11.30 -14.43
C ALA A 216 9.46 10.83 -12.98
N ALA A 217 8.42 11.30 -12.27
CA ALA A 217 8.11 10.84 -10.92
C ALA A 217 7.78 9.34 -10.90
N LEU A 218 6.88 8.85 -11.76
CA LEU A 218 6.56 7.42 -11.88
C LEU A 218 7.81 6.56 -12.14
N VAL A 219 8.63 6.97 -13.12
CA VAL A 219 9.87 6.27 -13.47
C VAL A 219 10.86 6.29 -12.31
N ALA A 220 11.01 7.40 -11.59
CA ALA A 220 11.86 7.49 -10.42
C ALA A 220 11.40 6.51 -9.32
N ILE A 221 10.10 6.43 -9.04
CA ILE A 221 9.54 5.47 -8.08
C ILE A 221 9.85 4.03 -8.52
N LEU A 222 9.61 3.71 -9.79
CA LEU A 222 9.82 2.37 -10.36
C LEU A 222 11.32 1.99 -10.45
N LYS A 223 12.22 2.96 -10.59
CA LYS A 223 13.68 2.73 -10.52
C LYS A 223 14.14 2.52 -9.07
N ALA A 224 13.59 3.28 -8.12
CA ALA A 224 13.97 3.16 -6.71
C ALA A 224 13.69 1.76 -6.16
N GLN A 225 12.55 1.16 -6.52
CA GLN A 225 12.20 -0.21 -6.11
C GLN A 225 13.04 -1.31 -6.76
N ALA A 226 13.89 -1.02 -7.76
CA ALA A 226 14.71 -2.05 -8.43
C ALA A 226 15.70 -2.75 -7.47
N LYS A 227 16.00 -2.13 -6.32
CA LYS A 227 16.84 -2.69 -5.27
C LYS A 227 16.06 -3.46 -4.20
N TRP A 228 14.73 -3.46 -4.27
CA TRP A 228 13.87 -4.08 -3.26
C TRP A 228 13.67 -5.57 -3.54
N PRO A 229 13.27 -6.36 -2.53
CA PRO A 229 12.85 -7.74 -2.76
C PRO A 229 11.65 -7.80 -3.71
N SER A 230 11.76 -8.62 -4.76
CA SER A 230 10.72 -8.79 -5.79
C SER A 230 10.32 -7.49 -6.50
N PRO A 231 11.26 -6.84 -7.23
CA PRO A 231 10.95 -5.62 -7.97
C PRO A 231 9.90 -5.89 -9.04
N LEU A 232 9.01 -4.92 -9.27
CA LEU A 232 8.01 -5.01 -10.34
C LEU A 232 8.67 -4.76 -11.69
N GLU A 233 8.39 -5.62 -12.65
CA GLU A 233 8.77 -5.41 -14.05
C GLU A 233 7.98 -4.24 -14.64
N TRP A 234 8.68 -3.35 -15.32
CA TRP A 234 8.08 -2.17 -15.92
C TRP A 234 8.84 -1.72 -17.16
N ARG A 235 8.15 -0.98 -18.03
CA ARG A 235 8.78 -0.24 -19.11
C ARG A 235 8.10 1.08 -19.37
N GLU A 236 8.85 1.99 -19.96
CA GLU A 236 8.31 3.24 -20.51
C GLU A 236 7.91 3.01 -21.96
N GLN A 237 6.71 3.47 -22.31
CA GLN A 237 6.23 3.50 -23.69
C GLN A 237 6.28 4.94 -24.19
N PRO A 238 7.05 5.23 -25.26
CA PRO A 238 7.08 6.56 -25.84
C PRO A 238 5.70 6.91 -26.40
N SER A 239 5.39 8.21 -26.48
CA SER A 239 4.22 8.66 -27.22
C SER A 239 4.40 8.33 -28.71
N ASP A 240 3.51 7.52 -29.27
CA ASP A 240 3.42 7.34 -30.71
C ASP A 240 3.04 8.70 -31.31
N HIS A 241 4.01 9.40 -31.89
CA HIS A 241 3.81 10.66 -32.62
C HIS A 241 3.24 10.41 -34.02
#